data_AF-A0A8U0M2J5-F1
#
_entry.id   AF-A0A8U0M2J5-F1
#
_cell.length_a   1.000
_cell.length_b   1.000
_cell.length_c   1.000
_cell.angle_alpha   90.00
_cell.angle_beta   90.00
_cell.angle_gamma   90.00
#
_symmetry.space_group_name_H-M   'P 1'
#
loop_
_entity.id
_entity.type
_entity.pdbx_description
1 polymer ?
#
loop_
_entity_poly.entity_id
_entity_poly.type
_entity_poly.pdbx_seq_one_letter_code
_entity_poly.pdbx_strand_id
1 'polypeptide(L)'
;MTSYDSCTSRITTVLGKRNPEQLSFDENANWFAHPSPDNKLIVYIAYVSDEKQEHLFGKQVKLRLMNLRTKAINDITPVFFGGQGAINVSSWSPDSQKIAFVSYAVN
;
A
#
# COMPACT_ATOMS: atom_id res chain seq x y z
N MET A 1 23.32 -4.32 21.26
CA MET A 1 22.09 -5.13 21.34
C MET A 1 20.99 -4.13 21.71
N THR A 2 20.37 -3.42 20.79
CA THR A 2 19.58 -3.84 19.62
C THR A 2 19.54 -2.66 18.62
N SER A 3 19.64 -2.91 17.32
CA SER A 3 19.05 -2.00 16.31
C SER A 3 18.57 -2.86 15.15
N TYR A 4 17.32 -3.30 15.21
CA TYR A 4 16.64 -3.77 14.02
C TYR A 4 16.36 -2.54 13.16
N ASP A 5 17.26 -2.25 12.23
CA ASP A 5 16.98 -1.35 11.12
C ASP A 5 16.31 -2.19 10.02
N SER A 6 15.10 -2.70 10.31
CA SER A 6 14.31 -3.40 9.31
C SER A 6 13.73 -2.35 8.38
N CYS A 7 14.40 -2.17 7.24
CA CYS A 7 14.04 -1.22 6.20
C CYS A 7 12.74 -1.66 5.51
N THR A 8 11.63 -1.42 6.21
CA THR A 8 10.27 -1.71 5.77
C THR A 8 9.85 -0.62 4.79
N SER A 9 9.35 -0.98 3.60
CA SER A 9 8.86 0.01 2.62
C SER A 9 7.69 0.82 3.18
N ARG A 10 7.70 2.13 2.94
CA ARG A 10 6.72 3.07 3.50
C ARG A 10 6.12 3.95 2.42
N ILE A 11 4.87 4.38 2.61
CA ILE A 11 4.26 5.38 1.75
C ILE A 11 4.81 6.74 2.12
N THR A 12 5.33 7.47 1.13
CA THR A 12 5.79 8.84 1.27
C THR A 12 5.15 9.73 0.21
N THR A 13 4.95 11.00 0.54
CA THR A 13 4.51 12.03 -0.41
C THR A 13 5.70 12.88 -0.82
N VAL A 14 5.80 13.19 -2.12
CA VAL A 14 6.75 14.17 -2.66
C VAL A 14 5.96 15.36 -3.19
N LEU A 15 5.79 16.41 -2.38
CA LEU A 15 5.24 17.69 -2.82
C LEU A 15 6.39 18.58 -3.31
N GLY A 16 6.55 18.72 -4.63
CA GLY A 16 7.56 19.61 -5.20
C GLY A 16 9.01 19.15 -4.95
N LYS A 17 9.94 20.10 -4.76
CA LYS A 17 11.39 19.87 -4.81
C LYS A 17 12.12 19.65 -3.49
N ARG A 18 11.49 19.59 -2.30
CA ARG A 18 12.23 19.27 -1.06
C ARG A 18 11.42 18.49 -0.02
N ASN A 19 12.11 17.49 0.53
CA ASN A 19 11.81 16.61 1.67
C ASN A 19 10.53 15.75 1.55
N PRO A 20 10.67 14.45 1.26
CA PRO A 20 9.52 13.53 1.32
C PRO A 20 8.96 13.44 2.75
N GLU A 21 7.63 13.45 2.87
CA GLU A 21 6.93 13.20 4.13
C GLU A 21 6.48 11.75 4.18
N GLN A 22 6.80 11.03 5.25
CA GLN A 22 6.31 9.68 5.49
C GLN A 22 4.85 9.71 5.97
N LEU A 23 4.01 8.89 5.33
CA LEU A 23 2.58 8.82 5.61
C LEU A 23 2.16 7.56 6.39
N SER A 24 2.92 6.46 6.29
CA SER A 24 2.63 5.18 6.95
C SER A 24 3.66 4.86 8.02
N PHE A 25 3.22 4.39 9.19
CA PHE A 25 4.06 4.18 10.38
C PHE A 25 3.97 2.77 10.98
N ASP A 26 3.25 1.86 10.33
CA ASP A 26 3.14 0.46 10.75
C ASP A 26 4.33 -0.40 10.30
N GLU A 27 4.26 -1.69 10.67
CA GLU A 27 5.27 -2.73 10.43
C GLU A 27 5.15 -3.43 9.06
N ASN A 28 4.10 -3.13 8.27
CA ASN A 28 3.94 -3.77 6.96
C ASN A 28 4.84 -3.10 5.92
N ALA A 29 5.38 -3.88 4.99
CA ALA A 29 5.99 -3.33 3.79
C ALA A 29 4.88 -2.80 2.87
N ASN A 30 4.79 -1.48 2.72
CA ASN A 30 3.72 -0.80 2.01
C ASN A 30 4.17 -0.37 0.61
N TRP A 31 3.43 -0.80 -0.42
CA TRP A 31 3.79 -0.65 -1.84
C TRP A 31 2.60 -0.25 -2.72
N PHE A 32 2.89 0.20 -3.94
CA PHE A 32 1.91 0.52 -4.99
C PHE A 32 0.82 1.52 -4.55
N ALA A 33 1.24 2.64 -3.95
CA ALA A 33 0.31 3.68 -3.55
C ALA A 33 -0.33 4.38 -4.77
N HIS A 34 -1.66 4.33 -4.84
CA HIS A 34 -2.46 4.96 -5.87
C HIS A 34 -3.41 5.99 -5.25
N PRO A 35 -3.16 7.29 -5.45
CA PRO A 35 -4.11 8.34 -5.11
C PRO A 35 -5.43 8.17 -5.89
N SER A 36 -6.55 8.46 -5.23
CA SER A 36 -7.85 8.55 -5.89
C SER A 36 -7.90 9.74 -6.87
N PRO A 37 -8.70 9.70 -7.95
CA PRO A 37 -8.82 10.81 -8.90
C PRO A 37 -9.13 12.18 -8.28
N ASP A 38 -9.87 12.20 -7.17
CA ASP A 38 -10.20 13.42 -6.41
C ASP A 38 -9.17 13.79 -5.33
N ASN A 39 -8.04 13.09 -5.26
CA ASN A 39 -6.92 13.31 -4.34
C ASN A 39 -7.27 13.27 -2.84
N LYS A 40 -8.34 12.56 -2.46
CA LYS A 40 -8.76 12.44 -1.05
C LYS A 40 -8.26 11.17 -0.38
N LEU A 41 -8.03 10.12 -1.16
CA LEU A 41 -7.71 8.79 -0.66
C LEU A 41 -6.44 8.26 -1.34
N ILE A 42 -5.73 7.37 -0.67
CA ILE A 42 -4.67 6.54 -1.25
C ILE A 42 -5.00 5.09 -0.96
N VAL A 43 -5.09 4.25 -1.99
CA VAL A 43 -5.05 2.79 -1.81
C VAL A 43 -3.63 2.30 -1.98
N TYR A 44 -3.22 1.30 -1.23
CA TYR A 44 -1.92 0.65 -1.35
C TYR A 44 -1.97 -0.81 -0.88
N ILE A 45 -0.96 -1.59 -1.27
CA ILE A 45 -0.75 -2.96 -0.79
C ILE A 45 0.09 -2.90 0.49
N ALA A 46 -0.35 -3.63 1.51
CA ALA A 46 0.44 -3.93 2.70
C ALA A 46 0.80 -5.42 2.72
N TYR A 47 2.09 -5.73 2.68
CA TYR A 47 2.60 -7.08 2.89
C TYR A 47 2.66 -7.37 4.38
N VAL A 48 2.04 -8.47 4.83
CA VAL A 48 1.93 -8.80 6.26
C VAL A 48 3.19 -9.48 6.83
N SER A 49 4.22 -9.61 6.01
CA SER A 49 5.56 -10.09 6.35
C SER A 49 6.61 -9.05 5.92
N ASP A 50 7.77 -9.07 6.58
CA ASP A 50 8.92 -8.24 6.18
C ASP A 50 9.56 -8.82 4.91
N GLU A 51 9.18 -8.26 3.77
CA GLU A 51 9.73 -8.62 2.46
C GLU A 51 11.04 -7.90 2.13
N LYS A 52 11.72 -7.24 3.09
CA LYS A 52 13.06 -6.64 2.93
C LYS A 52 13.27 -5.87 1.61
N GLN A 53 12.41 -4.88 1.36
CA GLN A 53 12.36 -4.04 0.15
C GLN A 53 12.04 -4.76 -1.17
N GLU A 54 11.71 -6.04 -1.18
CA GLU A 54 11.17 -6.69 -2.36
C GLU A 54 9.64 -6.58 -2.38
N HIS A 55 9.05 -6.32 -3.55
CA HIS A 55 7.60 -6.34 -3.73
C HIS A 55 7.20 -7.61 -4.50
N LEU A 56 7.38 -8.77 -3.86
CA LEU A 56 7.26 -10.07 -4.50
C LEU A 56 5.83 -10.40 -4.94
N PHE A 57 5.72 -11.21 -5.98
CA PHE A 57 4.48 -11.95 -6.29
C PHE A 57 4.30 -13.10 -5.29
N GLY A 58 3.06 -13.50 -5.02
CA GLY A 58 2.72 -14.71 -4.28
C GLY A 58 2.95 -14.58 -2.79
N LYS A 59 2.49 -13.49 -2.19
CA LYS A 59 2.63 -13.20 -0.75
C LYS A 59 1.30 -12.94 -0.09
N GLN A 60 1.28 -13.08 1.23
CA GLN A 60 0.13 -12.66 2.03
C GLN A 60 0.13 -11.14 2.12
N VAL A 61 -0.93 -10.54 1.59
CA VAL A 61 -1.09 -9.10 1.52
C VAL A 61 -2.50 -8.70 1.90
N LYS A 62 -2.71 -7.40 2.13
CA LYS A 62 -4.03 -6.79 2.23
C LYS A 62 -4.02 -5.43 1.56
N LEU A 63 -5.17 -4.99 1.08
CA LEU A 63 -5.33 -3.62 0.61
C LEU A 63 -5.73 -2.72 1.76
N ARG A 64 -5.12 -1.54 1.80
CA ARG A 64 -5.38 -0.52 2.80
C ARG A 64 -5.70 0.79 2.13
N LEU A 65 -6.56 1.56 2.79
CA LEU A 65 -7.05 2.84 2.32
C LEU A 65 -6.71 3.92 3.34
N MET A 66 -5.93 4.92 2.91
CA MET A 66 -5.57 6.07 3.70
C MET A 66 -6.38 7.29 3.28
N ASN A 67 -6.96 7.99 4.26
CA ASN A 67 -7.52 9.31 4.05
C ASN A 67 -6.41 10.38 4.15
N LEU A 68 -6.18 11.15 3.09
CA LEU A 68 -5.07 12.12 3.05
C LEU A 68 -5.24 13.30 4.00
N ARG A 69 -6.48 13.66 4.36
CA ARG A 69 -6.79 14.75 5.30
C ARG A 69 -6.66 14.31 6.74
N THR A 70 -7.25 13.18 7.11
CA THR A 70 -7.28 12.72 8.51
C THR A 70 -6.12 11.80 8.87
N LYS A 71 -5.38 11.31 7.88
CA LYS A 71 -4.34 10.27 8.00
C LYS A 71 -4.86 8.94 8.55
N ALA A 72 -6.18 8.76 8.63
CA ALA A 72 -6.79 7.50 9.04
C ALA A 72 -6.54 6.42 7.98
N ILE A 73 -6.19 5.22 8.43
CA ILE A 73 -5.90 4.06 7.58
C ILE A 73 -6.84 2.92 7.97
N ASN A 74 -7.54 2.34 7.00
CA ASN A 74 -8.38 1.17 7.19
C ASN A 74 -7.97 0.04 6.24
N ASP A 75 -8.09 -1.20 6.71
CA ASP A 75 -8.01 -2.36 5.86
C ASP A 75 -9.33 -2.48 5.08
N ILE A 76 -9.25 -2.61 3.75
CA ILE A 76 -10.44 -2.72 2.88
C ILE A 76 -10.61 -4.12 2.29
N THR A 77 -9.70 -5.03 2.63
CA THR A 77 -9.80 -6.47 2.34
C THR A 77 -9.34 -7.27 3.56
N PRO A 78 -9.78 -8.53 3.71
CA PRO A 78 -9.03 -9.53 4.47
C PRO A 78 -7.61 -9.71 3.92
N VAL A 79 -6.78 -10.47 4.63
CA VAL A 79 -5.51 -10.96 4.09
C VAL A 79 -5.81 -11.94 2.95
N PHE A 80 -5.11 -11.78 1.83
CA PHE A 80 -5.24 -12.64 0.65
C PHE A 80 -3.88 -12.88 0.00
N PHE A 81 -3.81 -13.93 -0.82
CA PHE A 81 -2.62 -14.25 -1.58
C PHE A 81 -2.54 -13.37 -2.84
N GLY A 82 -1.50 -12.55 -2.92
CA GLY A 82 -1.35 -11.46 -3.87
C GLY A 82 0.08 -10.91 -3.91
N GLY A 83 0.22 -9.59 -4.01
CA GLY A 83 1.52 -8.91 -4.12
C GLY A 83 1.66 -8.21 -5.47
N GLN A 84 2.84 -8.29 -6.10
CA GLN A 84 3.02 -7.80 -7.47
C GLN A 84 1.98 -8.43 -8.40
N GLY A 85 1.28 -7.61 -9.17
CA GLY A 85 0.18 -7.97 -10.04
C GLY A 85 -1.22 -7.65 -9.47
N ALA A 86 -1.36 -7.42 -8.16
CA ALA A 86 -2.67 -7.19 -7.55
C ALA A 86 -3.26 -5.80 -7.88
N ILE A 87 -2.42 -4.74 -7.85
CA ILE A 87 -2.78 -3.37 -8.24
C ILE A 87 -1.57 -2.63 -8.87
N ASN A 88 -1.02 -3.12 -9.99
CA ASN A 88 0.21 -2.51 -10.56
C ASN A 88 0.03 -1.17 -11.26
N VAL A 89 -1.19 -0.92 -11.76
CA VAL A 89 -1.59 0.34 -12.37
C VAL A 89 -2.76 0.90 -11.58
N SER A 90 -3.01 2.21 -11.69
CA SER A 90 -4.11 2.85 -10.98
C SER A 90 -5.38 2.06 -11.16
N SER A 91 -5.97 1.66 -10.04
CA SER A 91 -7.09 0.72 -10.01
C SER A 91 -8.39 1.38 -9.60
N TRP A 92 -8.40 2.71 -9.55
CA TRP A 92 -9.55 3.51 -9.16
C TRP A 92 -10.56 3.66 -10.29
N SER A 93 -11.85 3.62 -9.94
CA SER A 93 -12.90 4.14 -10.82
C SER A 93 -12.75 5.66 -10.99
N PRO A 94 -13.17 6.24 -12.14
CA PRO A 94 -13.04 7.68 -12.39
C PRO A 94 -13.75 8.58 -11.36
N ASP A 95 -14.76 8.05 -10.67
CA ASP A 95 -15.54 8.76 -9.64
C ASP A 95 -14.96 8.60 -8.22
N SER A 96 -13.78 7.98 -8.06
CA SER A 96 -13.13 7.71 -6.77
C SER A 96 -13.90 6.79 -5.80
N GLN A 97 -14.93 6.07 -6.25
CA GLN A 97 -15.77 5.28 -5.35
C GLN A 97 -15.40 3.80 -5.27
N LYS A 98 -14.70 3.27 -6.27
CA LYS A 98 -14.41 1.84 -6.40
C LYS A 98 -12.95 1.61 -6.77
N ILE A 99 -12.47 0.43 -6.39
CA ILE A 99 -11.13 -0.05 -6.71
C ILE A 99 -11.28 -1.47 -7.26
N ALA A 100 -10.56 -1.78 -8.33
CA ALA A 100 -10.38 -3.14 -8.82
C ALA A 100 -9.07 -3.74 -8.27
N PHE A 101 -9.03 -5.04 -8.01
CA PHE A 101 -7.77 -5.71 -7.67
C PHE A 101 -7.84 -7.17 -8.07
N VAL A 102 -6.67 -7.80 -8.14
CA VAL A 102 -6.54 -9.23 -8.42
C VAL A 102 -6.05 -9.97 -7.18
N SER A 103 -6.73 -11.05 -6.84
CA SER A 103 -6.28 -12.08 -5.89
C SER A 103 -6.25 -13.42 -6.60
N TYR A 104 -5.39 -14.34 -6.15
CA TYR A 104 -5.31 -15.69 -6.70
C TYR A 104 -5.09 -16.71 -5.59
N ALA A 105 -5.33 -17.98 -5.90
CA ALA A 105 -5.07 -19.10 -5.02
C ALA A 105 -4.19 -20.10 -5.77
N VAL A 106 -3.27 -20.74 -5.05
CA VAL A 106 -2.54 -21.90 -5.56
C VAL A 106 -3.28 -23.13 -5.04
N ASN A 107 -3.75 -23.97 -5.96
CA ASN A 107 -4.38 -25.25 -5.65
C ASN A 107 -3.33 -26.35 -5.58
#